data_AF-A0AAV9UE62-F1
#
_entry.id   AF-A0AAV9UE62-F1
#
_cell.length_a   1.000
_cell.length_b   1.000
_cell.length_c   1.000
_cell.angle_alpha   90.00
_cell.angle_beta   90.00
_cell.angle_gamma   90.00
#
_symmetry.space_group_name_H-M   'P 1'
#
loop_
_entity.id
_entity.type
_entity.pdbx_description
1 polymer ?
#
loop_
_entity_poly.entity_id
_entity_poly.type
_entity_poly.pdbx_seq_one_letter_code
_entity_poly.pdbx_strand_id
1 'polypeptide(L)'
;MSYIPQVVINGFLPMLIFASTVTSFSLDNIGEAGTVLLSAAFFTAFGFVFGILIRFLTPVGGWKMGIIANNMWSNNSDLVIGITSTLSQTKPFGNVGDYEKGVSYSAIMAVFAFLTLYSMGGIQMIRRDFDRRPSQDDAEASMKEKENPVDEPVSRSQDMQAASNQLPEYEEKDPSRTTGTAALTKSTSLDVNVPPQTEVEVVGRTKERVMGIVKLFITIPTVTLISALVIAIIPQLRALFVPTTGVKMPTAPDGKPPLDFIIQFASYGGQLSPVMGIAMLGAALSRIRVRHLPKGFWMSIAATCFLKLIVGPILGIVWIQGLKHTPLINDDQLMMQLVIAITGAMPSATSQVYITTLYAPEDAPEMSQLSAMLLAQYALMILTLPIVTSYTFLKVIS
;
A
#
# COMPACT_ATOMS: atom_id res chain seq x y z
N MET A 1 -13.40 -10.29 -11.78
CA MET A 1 -13.28 -9.59 -10.48
C MET A 1 -12.58 -10.50 -9.46
N SER A 2 -11.34 -10.21 -9.10
CA SER A 2 -10.59 -11.03 -8.12
C SER A 2 -11.09 -10.74 -6.70
N TYR A 3 -11.52 -11.77 -5.95
CA TYR A 3 -11.93 -11.64 -4.54
C TYR A 3 -10.74 -11.47 -3.58
N ILE A 4 -9.52 -11.77 -4.05
CA ILE A 4 -8.31 -11.81 -3.24
C ILE A 4 -7.96 -10.44 -2.60
N PRO A 5 -7.93 -9.32 -3.34
CA PRO A 5 -7.62 -8.01 -2.76
C PRO A 5 -8.64 -7.59 -1.70
N GLN A 6 -9.91 -7.97 -1.86
CA GLN A 6 -10.98 -7.64 -0.91
C GLN A 6 -10.80 -8.39 0.40
N VAL A 7 -10.46 -9.68 0.35
CA VAL A 7 -10.14 -10.49 1.55
C VAL A 7 -8.92 -9.91 2.28
N VAL A 8 -7.90 -9.46 1.53
CA VAL A 8 -6.72 -8.83 2.14
C VAL A 8 -7.10 -7.51 2.81
N ILE A 9 -7.77 -6.59 2.10
CA ILE A 9 -8.07 -5.24 2.61
C ILE A 9 -9.09 -5.23 3.76
N ASN A 10 -10.07 -6.14 3.72
CA ASN A 10 -11.14 -6.18 4.71
C ASN A 10 -10.92 -7.22 5.82
N GLY A 11 -9.96 -8.14 5.64
CA GLY A 11 -9.65 -9.21 6.60
C GLY A 11 -8.22 -9.12 7.13
N PHE A 12 -7.24 -9.51 6.32
CA PHE A 12 -5.84 -9.65 6.78
C PHE A 12 -5.17 -8.33 7.15
N LEU A 13 -5.41 -7.26 6.39
CA LEU A 13 -4.80 -5.96 6.62
C LEU A 13 -5.26 -5.31 7.95
N PRO A 14 -6.58 -5.27 8.27
CA PRO A 14 -7.03 -4.81 9.59
C PRO A 14 -6.41 -5.60 10.73
N MET A 15 -6.27 -6.91 10.58
CA MET A 15 -5.59 -7.74 11.59
C MET A 15 -4.12 -7.36 11.76
N LEU A 16 -3.39 -7.13 10.65
CA LEU A 16 -2.00 -6.67 10.68
C LEU A 16 -1.88 -5.30 11.38
N ILE A 17 -2.73 -4.34 11.01
CA ILE A 17 -2.72 -2.99 11.59
C ILE A 17 -3.02 -3.07 13.09
N PHE A 18 -4.05 -3.82 13.48
CA PHE A 18 -4.44 -3.98 14.88
C PHE A 18 -3.33 -4.60 15.72
N ALA A 19 -2.84 -5.78 15.30
CA ALA A 19 -1.80 -6.50 16.03
C ALA A 19 -0.52 -5.67 16.14
N SER A 20 -0.04 -5.11 15.03
CA SER A 20 1.20 -4.31 15.01
C SER A 20 1.07 -3.06 15.88
N THR A 21 -0.07 -2.36 15.81
CA THR A 21 -0.27 -1.13 16.60
C THR A 21 -0.38 -1.45 18.09
N VAL A 22 -1.23 -2.39 18.51
CA VAL A 22 -1.46 -2.66 19.94
C VAL A 22 -0.23 -3.27 20.62
N THR A 23 0.51 -4.13 19.92
CA THR A 23 1.68 -4.81 20.49
C THR A 23 2.90 -3.91 20.53
N SER A 24 3.14 -3.14 19.46
CA SER A 24 4.45 -2.53 19.23
C SER A 24 4.43 -1.02 19.48
N PHE A 25 3.29 -0.35 19.33
CA PHE A 25 3.20 1.08 19.62
C PHE A 25 3.30 1.34 21.12
N SER A 26 4.28 2.16 21.53
CA SER A 26 4.43 2.62 22.90
C SER A 26 4.83 4.08 22.97
N LEU A 27 4.30 4.80 23.95
CA LEU A 27 4.64 6.20 24.24
C LEU A 27 5.39 6.35 25.57
N ASP A 28 5.94 5.25 26.10
CA ASP A 28 6.66 5.24 27.38
C ASP A 28 7.81 6.25 27.40
N ASN A 29 8.46 6.45 26.24
CA ASN A 29 9.40 7.54 26.02
C ASN A 29 8.86 8.53 24.99
N ILE A 30 8.06 9.50 25.46
CA ILE A 30 7.42 10.50 24.60
C ILE A 30 8.42 11.35 23.80
N GLY A 31 9.63 11.58 24.34
CA GLY A 31 10.69 12.31 23.67
C GLY A 31 11.21 11.57 22.44
N GLU A 32 11.60 10.30 22.62
CA GLU A 32 12.02 9.44 21.52
C GLU A 32 10.88 9.21 20.52
N ALA A 33 9.66 8.98 21.00
CA ALA A 33 8.51 8.77 20.14
C ALA A 33 8.24 9.99 19.24
N GLY A 34 8.39 11.20 19.76
CA GLY A 34 8.29 12.44 18.99
C GLY A 34 9.36 12.54 17.90
N THR A 35 10.60 12.19 18.20
CA THR A 35 11.71 12.20 17.22
C THR A 35 11.51 11.17 16.11
N VAL A 36 11.03 9.97 16.45
CA VAL A 36 10.71 8.93 15.47
C VAL A 36 9.52 9.36 14.60
N LEU A 37 8.49 9.95 15.18
CA LEU A 37 7.34 10.47 14.43
C LEU A 37 7.75 11.59 13.46
N LEU A 38 8.61 12.50 13.91
CA LEU A 38 9.19 13.55 13.05
C LEU A 38 9.99 12.94 11.90
N SER A 39 10.78 11.90 12.18
CA SER A 39 11.54 11.18 11.16
C SER A 39 10.60 10.48 10.17
N ALA A 40 9.47 9.91 10.61
CA ALA A 40 8.45 9.32 9.74
C ALA A 40 7.85 10.36 8.77
N ALA A 41 7.57 11.56 9.29
CA ALA A 41 7.11 12.70 8.50
C ALA A 41 8.18 13.14 7.49
N PHE A 42 9.45 13.20 7.89
CA PHE A 42 10.58 13.50 7.01
C PHE A 42 10.68 12.49 5.84
N PHE A 43 10.65 11.18 6.13
CA PHE A 43 10.72 10.13 5.11
C PHE A 43 9.55 10.19 4.12
N THR A 44 8.36 10.45 4.63
CA THR A 44 7.15 10.60 3.80
C THR A 44 7.24 11.85 2.93
N ALA A 45 7.72 12.98 3.48
CA ALA A 45 7.82 14.25 2.76
C ALA A 45 8.81 14.18 1.59
N PHE A 46 10.02 13.63 1.77
CA PHE A 46 10.93 13.52 0.63
C PHE A 46 10.49 12.43 -0.35
N GLY A 47 9.88 11.34 0.12
CA GLY A 47 9.31 10.31 -0.75
C GLY A 47 8.26 10.90 -1.69
N PHE A 48 7.43 11.82 -1.18
CA PHE A 48 6.51 12.61 -1.98
C PHE A 48 7.24 13.47 -3.03
N VAL A 49 8.30 14.18 -2.63
CA VAL A 49 9.12 15.00 -3.54
C VAL A 49 9.76 14.14 -4.64
N PHE A 50 10.35 12.99 -4.30
CA PHE A 50 10.90 12.05 -5.27
C PHE A 50 9.84 11.57 -6.25
N GLY A 51 8.66 11.21 -5.75
CA GLY A 51 7.52 10.85 -6.58
C GLY A 51 7.12 11.93 -7.58
N ILE A 52 7.06 13.18 -7.13
CA ILE A 52 6.78 14.35 -7.99
C ILE A 52 7.88 14.52 -9.04
N LEU A 53 9.15 14.49 -8.64
CA LEU A 53 10.29 14.63 -9.55
C LEU A 53 10.26 13.55 -10.64
N ILE A 54 10.10 12.29 -10.26
CA ILE A 54 10.05 11.17 -11.21
C ILE A 54 8.87 11.30 -12.15
N ARG A 55 7.70 11.69 -11.64
CA ARG A 55 6.50 11.92 -12.45
C ARG A 55 6.72 12.96 -13.54
N PHE A 56 7.48 14.02 -13.27
CA PHE A 56 7.74 15.09 -14.23
C PHE A 56 8.92 14.80 -15.15
N LEU A 57 9.95 14.10 -14.66
CA LEU A 57 11.21 13.88 -15.38
C LEU A 57 11.23 12.61 -16.22
N THR A 58 10.34 11.65 -15.96
CA THR A 58 10.37 10.33 -16.61
C THR A 58 9.02 9.95 -17.25
N PRO A 59 9.02 9.09 -18.29
CA PRO A 59 7.80 8.67 -18.95
C PRO A 59 7.02 7.64 -18.12
N VAL A 60 6.22 8.14 -17.17
CA VAL A 60 5.38 7.34 -16.26
C VAL A 60 4.05 6.85 -16.86
N GLY A 61 3.65 7.37 -18.02
CA GLY A 61 2.39 7.00 -18.67
C GLY A 61 1.15 7.41 -17.86
N GLY A 62 0.18 6.49 -17.71
CA GLY A 62 -1.06 6.69 -16.95
C GLY A 62 -0.87 6.67 -15.43
N TRP A 63 0.22 6.07 -14.93
CA TRP A 63 0.48 5.81 -13.51
C TRP A 63 1.05 7.04 -12.76
N LYS A 64 0.37 8.18 -12.85
CA LYS A 64 0.88 9.48 -12.40
C LYS A 64 0.81 9.68 -10.89
N MET A 65 -0.22 9.16 -10.24
CA MET A 65 -0.39 9.27 -8.80
C MET A 65 0.18 8.05 -8.08
N GLY A 66 0.14 6.88 -8.72
CA GLY A 66 0.73 5.67 -8.20
C GLY A 66 2.26 5.71 -8.16
N ILE A 67 2.93 6.39 -9.10
CA ILE A 67 4.39 6.63 -8.98
C ILE A 67 4.73 7.51 -7.76
N ILE A 68 3.86 8.46 -7.41
CA ILE A 68 4.01 9.29 -6.21
C ILE A 68 3.81 8.43 -4.96
N ALA A 69 2.71 7.67 -4.93
CA ALA A 69 2.41 6.75 -3.83
C ALA A 69 3.54 5.73 -3.60
N ASN A 70 4.09 5.18 -4.68
CA ASN A 70 5.23 4.26 -4.65
C ASN A 70 6.43 4.88 -3.94
N ASN A 71 6.78 6.11 -4.28
CA ASN A 71 7.92 6.78 -3.64
C ASN A 71 7.61 7.26 -2.22
N MET A 72 6.37 7.63 -1.92
CA MET A 72 5.96 8.20 -0.64
C MET A 72 5.86 7.16 0.50
N TRP A 73 5.31 5.97 0.23
CA TRP A 73 5.10 4.94 1.27
C TRP A 73 6.05 3.75 1.12
N SER A 74 6.96 3.61 2.08
CA SER A 74 7.91 2.50 2.19
C SER A 74 7.42 1.39 3.12
N ASN A 75 8.00 0.20 2.97
CA ASN A 75 7.75 -0.95 3.82
C ASN A 75 8.51 -0.84 5.16
N ASN A 76 8.06 0.08 6.03
CA ASN A 76 8.77 0.43 7.27
C ASN A 76 8.33 -0.36 8.51
N SER A 77 7.40 -1.33 8.37
CA SER A 77 6.94 -2.19 9.47
C SER A 77 7.70 -3.51 9.49
N ASP A 78 7.21 -4.50 8.75
CA ASP A 78 7.60 -5.90 8.91
C ASP A 78 9.06 -6.14 8.55
N LEU A 79 9.54 -5.43 7.52
CA LEU A 79 10.92 -5.54 7.06
C LEU A 79 11.90 -4.94 8.08
N VAL A 80 11.58 -3.76 8.63
CA VAL A 80 12.41 -3.08 9.63
C VAL A 80 12.43 -3.87 10.93
N ILE A 81 11.29 -4.40 11.38
CA ILE A 81 11.20 -5.29 12.55
C ILE A 81 12.05 -6.56 12.32
N GLY A 82 11.94 -7.19 11.15
CA GLY A 82 12.73 -8.36 10.79
C GLY A 82 14.24 -8.07 10.86
N ILE A 83 14.70 -6.97 10.27
CA ILE A 83 16.12 -6.56 10.33
C ILE A 83 16.53 -6.27 11.78
N THR A 84 15.73 -5.51 12.52
CA THR A 84 15.97 -5.18 13.93
C THR A 84 16.10 -6.43 14.80
N SER A 85 15.25 -7.45 14.57
CA SER A 85 15.31 -8.72 15.29
C SER A 85 16.66 -9.42 15.15
N THR A 86 17.31 -9.29 13.98
CA THR A 86 18.60 -9.91 13.71
C THR A 86 19.76 -9.06 14.23
N LEU A 87 19.70 -7.73 14.05
CA LEU A 87 20.79 -6.82 14.39
C LEU A 87 20.87 -6.49 15.88
N SER A 88 19.72 -6.46 16.58
CA SER A 88 19.66 -6.21 18.03
C SER A 88 20.41 -7.25 18.88
N GLN A 89 20.71 -8.41 18.30
CA GLN A 89 21.47 -9.49 18.95
C GLN A 89 23.00 -9.28 18.89
N THR A 90 23.47 -8.26 18.17
CA THR A 90 24.90 -8.01 17.91
C THR A 90 25.36 -6.69 18.50
N LYS A 91 26.62 -6.61 18.96
CA LYS A 91 27.21 -5.36 19.45
C LYS A 91 27.14 -4.27 18.36
N PRO A 92 26.92 -2.98 18.70
CA PRO A 92 26.85 -2.41 20.06
C PRO A 92 25.51 -2.64 20.80
N PHE A 93 24.55 -3.32 20.18
CA PHE A 93 23.31 -3.74 20.83
C PHE A 93 23.51 -4.99 21.68
N GLY A 94 22.44 -5.39 22.37
CA GLY A 94 22.37 -6.60 23.18
C GLY A 94 22.03 -6.33 24.64
N ASN A 95 21.65 -5.10 24.98
CA ASN A 95 21.09 -4.79 26.29
C ASN A 95 19.63 -5.24 26.34
N VAL A 96 19.16 -5.52 27.56
CA VAL A 96 17.75 -5.85 27.81
C VAL A 96 16.88 -4.66 27.38
N GLY A 97 15.95 -4.87 26.44
CA GLY A 97 15.06 -3.82 25.94
C GLY A 97 15.42 -3.22 24.57
N ASP A 98 16.62 -3.49 24.02
CA ASP A 98 17.04 -2.90 22.74
C ASP A 98 16.14 -3.36 21.57
N TYR A 99 15.81 -4.65 21.54
CA TYR A 99 14.90 -5.22 20.55
C TYR A 99 13.51 -4.57 20.64
N GLU A 100 12.96 -4.48 21.85
CA GLU A 100 11.64 -3.91 22.13
C GLU A 100 11.57 -2.43 21.73
N LYS A 101 12.64 -1.67 21.99
CA LYS A 101 12.77 -0.28 21.53
C LYS A 101 12.72 -0.18 20.01
N GLY A 102 13.51 -1.00 19.30
CA GLY A 102 13.55 -0.98 17.84
C GLY A 102 12.21 -1.36 17.20
N VAL A 103 11.54 -2.37 17.75
CA VAL A 103 10.16 -2.74 17.39
C VAL A 103 9.21 -1.56 17.60
N SER A 104 9.33 -0.85 18.73
CA SER A 104 8.47 0.29 19.01
C SER A 104 8.69 1.46 18.07
N TYR A 105 9.94 1.79 17.74
CA TYR A 105 10.26 2.84 16.77
C TYR A 105 9.73 2.51 15.37
N SER A 106 9.89 1.26 14.92
CA SER A 106 9.33 0.81 13.64
C SER A 106 7.80 0.89 13.63
N ALA A 107 7.15 0.56 14.74
CA ALA A 107 5.69 0.66 14.86
C ALA A 107 5.19 2.11 14.79
N ILE A 108 5.89 3.06 15.41
CA ILE A 108 5.55 4.48 15.32
C ILE A 108 5.64 4.96 13.86
N MET A 109 6.70 4.57 13.15
CA MET A 109 6.86 4.85 11.71
C MET A 109 5.72 4.23 10.88
N ALA A 110 5.34 2.99 11.20
CA ALA A 110 4.27 2.27 10.51
C ALA A 110 2.89 2.91 10.76
N VAL A 111 2.58 3.31 12.01
CA VAL A 111 1.35 4.02 12.36
C VAL A 111 1.24 5.33 11.57
N PHE A 112 2.33 6.09 11.46
CA PHE A 112 2.36 7.30 10.64
C PHE A 112 2.11 7.00 9.15
N ALA A 113 2.73 5.95 8.61
CA ALA A 113 2.51 5.51 7.24
C ALA A 113 1.06 5.04 7.01
N PHE A 114 0.46 4.32 7.96
CA PHE A 114 -0.92 3.86 7.89
C PHE A 114 -1.92 5.02 7.98
N LEU A 115 -1.68 5.99 8.87
CA LEU A 115 -2.49 7.21 8.97
C LEU A 115 -2.48 7.97 7.64
N THR A 116 -1.30 8.16 7.05
CA THR A 116 -1.18 8.90 5.79
C THR A 116 -1.76 8.12 4.60
N LEU A 117 -1.55 6.80 4.53
CA LEU A 117 -2.01 5.95 3.42
C LEU A 117 -3.52 5.68 3.46
N TYR A 118 -4.05 5.29 4.63
CA TYR A 118 -5.43 4.83 4.76
C TYR A 118 -6.40 5.93 5.20
N SER A 119 -5.93 6.87 6.02
CA SER A 119 -6.78 7.95 6.53
C SER A 119 -6.65 9.22 5.69
N MET A 120 -5.43 9.72 5.42
CA MET A 120 -5.24 11.04 4.81
C MET A 120 -5.33 11.09 3.27
N GLY A 121 -6.11 10.22 2.64
CA GLY A 121 -6.34 10.32 1.19
C GLY A 121 -5.42 9.48 0.31
N GLY A 122 -4.55 8.62 0.87
CA GLY A 122 -3.56 7.88 0.09
C GLY A 122 -4.12 6.81 -0.84
N ILE A 123 -5.16 6.09 -0.41
CA ILE A 123 -5.91 5.18 -1.30
C ILE A 123 -6.50 5.95 -2.49
N GLN A 124 -7.03 7.14 -2.24
CA GLN A 124 -7.69 7.97 -3.23
C GLN A 124 -6.68 8.57 -4.22
N MET A 125 -5.46 8.82 -3.75
CA MET A 125 -4.34 9.14 -4.63
C MET A 125 -4.10 7.99 -5.63
N ILE A 126 -4.01 6.74 -5.18
CA ILE A 126 -3.81 5.58 -6.07
C ILE A 126 -5.02 5.39 -7.01
N ARG A 127 -6.25 5.50 -6.49
CA ARG A 127 -7.48 5.35 -7.27
C ARG A 127 -7.57 6.33 -8.44
N ARG A 128 -7.06 7.56 -8.28
CA ARG A 128 -7.16 8.63 -9.28
C ARG A 128 -6.48 8.30 -10.62
N ASP A 129 -5.57 7.33 -10.65
CA ASP A 129 -4.98 6.85 -11.91
C ASP A 129 -5.98 6.04 -12.76
N PHE A 130 -7.05 5.54 -12.15
CA PHE A 130 -8.08 4.72 -12.81
C PHE A 130 -9.37 5.50 -13.13
N ASP A 131 -9.63 6.62 -12.45
CA ASP A 131 -10.85 7.42 -12.62
C ASP A 131 -10.95 8.16 -13.98
N ARG A 132 -9.89 8.13 -14.81
CA ARG A 132 -9.79 8.92 -16.07
C ARG A 132 -9.82 8.11 -17.35
N ARG A 133 -10.17 6.82 -17.29
CA ARG A 133 -10.30 6.04 -18.52
C ARG A 133 -11.61 6.43 -19.21
N PRO A 134 -11.57 6.86 -20.49
CA PRO A 134 -12.78 6.98 -21.27
C PRO A 134 -13.51 5.63 -21.23
N SER A 135 -14.84 5.67 -21.15
CA SER A 135 -15.66 4.49 -21.36
C SER A 135 -15.23 3.80 -22.67
N GLN A 136 -15.42 2.49 -22.78
CA GLN A 136 -15.25 1.81 -24.06
C GLN A 136 -16.10 2.48 -25.16
N ASP A 137 -17.23 3.09 -24.77
CA ASP A 137 -18.10 3.92 -25.62
C ASP A 137 -17.44 5.22 -26.10
N ASP A 138 -16.59 5.84 -25.28
CA ASP A 138 -15.88 7.08 -25.63
C ASP A 138 -14.74 6.80 -26.63
N ALA A 139 -14.15 5.60 -26.56
CA ALA A 139 -13.15 5.14 -27.52
C ALA A 139 -13.79 4.79 -28.89
N GLU A 140 -14.99 4.22 -28.89
CA GLU A 140 -15.77 3.99 -30.11
C GLU A 140 -16.28 5.30 -30.72
N ALA A 141 -16.70 6.27 -29.91
CA ALA A 141 -17.11 7.60 -30.37
C ALA A 141 -15.95 8.37 -31.04
N SER A 142 -14.74 8.29 -30.48
CA SER A 142 -13.56 8.94 -31.05
C SER A 142 -12.91 8.19 -32.23
N MET A 143 -13.27 6.92 -32.45
CA MET A 143 -13.02 6.22 -33.72
C MET A 143 -14.00 6.64 -34.81
N LYS A 144 -15.30 6.81 -34.49
CA LYS A 144 -16.32 7.29 -35.43
C LYS A 144 -16.09 8.73 -35.87
N GLU A 145 -15.59 9.60 -35.00
CA GLU A 145 -15.30 11.01 -35.32
C GLU A 145 -14.14 11.17 -36.33
N LYS A 146 -13.23 10.19 -36.41
CA LYS A 146 -12.13 10.17 -37.39
C LYS A 146 -12.52 9.60 -38.76
N GLU A 147 -13.72 9.04 -38.91
CA GLU A 147 -14.15 8.37 -40.13
C GLU A 147 -14.99 9.26 -41.06
N ASN A 148 -15.14 10.56 -40.76
CA ASN A 148 -15.75 11.52 -41.68
C ASN A 148 -14.65 12.31 -42.43
N PRO A 149 -14.24 11.90 -43.65
CA PRO A 149 -13.41 12.74 -44.49
C PRO A 149 -14.26 13.82 -45.17
N VAL A 150 -13.63 15.00 -45.24
CA VAL A 150 -14.05 16.24 -45.89
C VAL A 150 -14.47 16.02 -47.35
N ASP A 151 -15.58 16.64 -47.74
CA ASP A 151 -16.12 16.70 -49.10
C ASP A 151 -15.11 17.26 -50.14
N GLU A 152 -14.86 16.53 -51.21
CA GLU A 152 -14.50 17.09 -52.53
C GLU A 152 -15.08 16.23 -53.66
N PRO A 153 -15.69 16.80 -54.73
CA PRO A 153 -16.49 16.05 -55.67
C PRO A 153 -15.72 15.69 -56.95
N VAL A 154 -15.62 14.41 -57.31
CA VAL A 154 -15.21 14.00 -58.67
C VAL A 154 -16.04 12.82 -59.19
N SER A 155 -16.38 12.94 -60.47
CA SER A 155 -17.40 12.27 -61.28
C SER A 155 -17.19 10.79 -61.64
N ARG A 156 -18.28 10.02 -61.48
CA ARG A 156 -18.94 9.12 -62.46
C ARG A 156 -18.08 8.36 -63.50
N SER A 157 -18.05 7.03 -63.40
CA SER A 157 -18.31 6.10 -64.51
C SER A 157 -18.51 4.65 -64.04
N GLN A 158 -19.41 3.95 -64.74
CA GLN A 158 -19.98 2.62 -64.49
C GLN A 158 -19.02 1.48 -64.86
N ASP A 159 -19.07 0.33 -64.16
CA ASP A 159 -19.62 -0.96 -64.67
C ASP A 159 -19.15 -2.22 -63.90
N MET A 160 -20.15 -3.00 -63.46
CA MET A 160 -20.33 -4.46 -63.57
C MET A 160 -19.59 -5.50 -62.67
N GLN A 161 -20.41 -6.11 -61.78
CA GLN A 161 -20.58 -7.54 -61.40
C GLN A 161 -19.40 -8.40 -60.86
N ALA A 162 -19.56 -8.96 -59.65
CA ALA A 162 -19.98 -10.36 -59.39
C ALA A 162 -19.47 -10.92 -58.04
N ALA A 163 -20.26 -11.87 -57.50
CA ALA A 163 -19.93 -12.88 -56.48
C ALA A 163 -20.07 -12.52 -54.99
N SER A 164 -21.29 -12.78 -54.50
CA SER A 164 -21.67 -13.07 -53.12
C SER A 164 -20.93 -14.29 -52.56
N ASN A 165 -20.39 -14.18 -51.34
CA ASN A 165 -20.16 -15.31 -50.43
C ASN A 165 -20.48 -14.89 -49.00
N GLN A 166 -21.63 -15.35 -48.50
CA GLN A 166 -22.05 -15.30 -47.10
C GLN A 166 -21.37 -16.44 -46.32
N LEU A 167 -20.91 -16.17 -45.09
CA LEU A 167 -20.55 -17.17 -44.09
C LEU A 167 -21.67 -17.21 -43.03
N PRO A 168 -22.03 -18.40 -42.50
CA PRO A 168 -23.23 -18.54 -41.68
C PRO A 168 -23.03 -18.10 -40.22
N GLU A 169 -24.11 -17.52 -39.71
CA GLU A 169 -24.37 -17.07 -38.34
C GLU A 169 -24.68 -18.28 -37.44
N TYR A 170 -24.09 -18.33 -36.25
CA TYR A 170 -24.33 -19.38 -35.25
C TYR A 170 -25.23 -18.82 -34.13
N GLU A 171 -26.43 -19.38 -34.05
CA GLU A 171 -27.46 -19.12 -33.04
C GLU A 171 -27.43 -20.26 -32.01
N GLU A 172 -27.11 -19.97 -30.75
CA GLU A 172 -27.17 -20.96 -29.66
C GLU A 172 -28.40 -20.71 -28.78
N LYS A 173 -29.23 -21.74 -28.68
CA LYS A 173 -30.60 -21.74 -28.17
C LYS A 173 -30.68 -22.39 -26.79
N ASP A 174 -31.28 -21.67 -25.87
CA ASP A 174 -31.55 -22.04 -24.47
C ASP A 174 -32.60 -23.18 -24.35
N PRO A 175 -32.44 -24.16 -23.43
CA PRO A 175 -33.55 -24.98 -23.00
C PRO A 175 -33.77 -24.97 -21.47
N SER A 176 -35.00 -24.58 -21.14
CA SER A 176 -35.66 -24.51 -19.84
C SER A 176 -35.66 -25.80 -19.00
N ARG A 177 -35.51 -25.61 -17.67
CA ARG A 177 -36.26 -26.22 -16.54
C ARG A 177 -36.70 -27.69 -16.61
N THR A 178 -36.26 -28.50 -15.64
CA THR A 178 -37.14 -29.40 -14.85
C THR A 178 -36.55 -29.66 -13.44
N THR A 179 -37.28 -29.16 -12.43
CA THR A 179 -37.63 -29.73 -11.11
C THR A 179 -36.60 -30.48 -10.23
N GLY A 180 -36.37 -29.93 -9.02
CA GLY A 180 -36.48 -30.72 -7.78
C GLY A 180 -35.22 -31.08 -7.02
N THR A 181 -34.64 -30.14 -6.25
CA THR A 181 -34.08 -30.45 -4.91
C THR A 181 -33.98 -29.16 -4.10
N ALA A 182 -35.01 -28.90 -3.29
CA ALA A 182 -34.97 -27.90 -2.24
C ALA A 182 -34.40 -28.55 -0.96
N ALA A 183 -33.78 -27.71 -0.14
CA ALA A 183 -33.21 -27.97 1.18
C ALA A 183 -31.75 -28.48 1.19
N LEU A 184 -30.80 -27.55 1.17
CA LEU A 184 -29.81 -27.36 2.26
C LEU A 184 -28.69 -26.38 1.83
N THR A 185 -28.96 -25.08 1.72
CA THR A 185 -27.91 -24.05 1.86
C THR A 185 -28.56 -22.73 2.28
N LYS A 186 -28.87 -22.60 3.57
CA LYS A 186 -29.16 -21.33 4.21
C LYS A 186 -27.92 -20.92 4.97
N SER A 187 -27.03 -20.15 4.32
CA SER A 187 -25.95 -19.43 5.00
C SER A 187 -25.60 -18.18 4.19
N THR A 188 -26.27 -17.09 4.56
CA THR A 188 -25.68 -15.75 4.74
C THR A 188 -24.76 -15.25 3.62
N SER A 189 -25.32 -14.82 2.50
CA SER A 189 -24.67 -13.80 1.66
C SER A 189 -24.82 -12.44 2.37
N LEU A 190 -23.72 -11.93 2.92
CA LEU A 190 -23.63 -10.52 3.27
C LEU A 190 -23.56 -9.74 1.95
N ASP A 191 -24.67 -9.11 1.58
CA ASP A 191 -24.76 -8.20 0.44
C ASP A 191 -23.75 -7.06 0.61
N VAL A 192 -22.74 -7.07 -0.26
CA VAL A 192 -21.80 -5.96 -0.42
C VAL A 192 -22.53 -4.90 -1.21
N ASN A 193 -22.87 -3.79 -0.55
CA ASN A 193 -23.47 -2.61 -1.14
C ASN A 193 -22.52 -1.98 -2.18
N VAL A 194 -22.65 -2.40 -3.44
CA VAL A 194 -22.21 -1.62 -4.60
C VAL A 194 -23.29 -0.55 -4.82
N PRO A 195 -22.99 0.75 -4.75
CA PRO A 195 -24.01 1.77 -4.99
C PRO A 195 -24.57 1.62 -6.41
N PRO A 196 -25.90 1.57 -6.60
CA PRO A 196 -26.48 1.67 -7.93
C PRO A 196 -26.15 3.04 -8.51
N GLN A 197 -25.86 3.07 -9.81
CA GLN A 197 -25.81 4.30 -10.59
C GLN A 197 -27.23 4.86 -10.67
N THR A 198 -27.55 5.83 -9.82
CA THR A 198 -28.86 6.51 -9.86
C THR A 198 -28.68 7.92 -10.37
N GLU A 199 -29.59 8.29 -11.27
CA GLU A 199 -29.75 9.56 -11.95
C GLU A 199 -29.68 10.78 -11.01
N VAL A 200 -29.18 11.88 -11.58
CA VAL A 200 -28.85 13.12 -10.89
C VAL A 200 -30.12 13.84 -10.41
N GLU A 201 -30.41 13.78 -9.11
CA GLU A 201 -31.34 14.68 -8.44
C GLU A 201 -30.57 15.77 -7.69
N VAL A 202 -30.68 17.02 -8.17
CA VAL A 202 -29.87 18.16 -7.73
C VAL A 202 -30.42 18.76 -6.43
N VAL A 203 -30.22 18.10 -5.28
CA VAL A 203 -30.47 18.73 -3.96
C VAL A 203 -29.45 18.23 -2.92
N GLY A 204 -28.50 19.10 -2.54
CA GLY A 204 -27.64 18.90 -1.35
C GLY A 204 -26.13 18.87 -1.57
N ARG A 205 -25.60 19.63 -2.54
CA ARG A 205 -24.18 19.69 -2.96
C ARG A 205 -23.14 19.80 -1.82
N THR A 206 -23.50 20.32 -0.64
CA THR A 206 -22.58 20.41 0.52
C THR A 206 -22.68 19.19 1.44
N LYS A 207 -23.89 18.67 1.73
CA LYS A 207 -24.08 17.50 2.59
C LYS A 207 -23.56 16.22 1.93
N GLU A 208 -23.76 16.06 0.63
CA GLU A 208 -23.26 14.91 -0.13
C GLU A 208 -21.74 14.94 -0.31
N ARG A 209 -21.14 16.14 -0.46
CA ARG A 209 -19.68 16.28 -0.47
C ARG A 209 -19.07 15.95 0.88
N VAL A 210 -19.66 16.45 1.97
CA VAL A 210 -19.21 16.13 3.33
C VAL A 210 -19.42 14.64 3.64
N MET A 211 -20.57 14.07 3.26
CA MET A 211 -20.85 12.63 3.44
C MET A 211 -19.93 11.75 2.58
N GLY A 212 -19.59 12.19 1.37
CA GLY A 212 -18.63 11.51 0.48
C GLY A 212 -17.21 11.54 1.05
N ILE A 213 -16.80 12.67 1.62
CA ILE A 213 -15.51 12.80 2.33
C ILE A 213 -15.50 11.91 3.59
N VAL A 214 -16.57 11.92 4.40
CA VAL A 214 -16.67 11.08 5.60
C VAL A 214 -16.66 9.58 5.28
N LYS A 215 -17.41 9.13 4.25
CA LYS A 215 -17.36 7.74 3.77
C LYS A 215 -15.98 7.34 3.23
N LEU A 216 -15.19 8.30 2.74
CA LEU A 216 -13.80 8.11 2.32
C LEU A 216 -12.85 7.85 3.51
N PHE A 217 -13.12 8.45 4.67
CA PHE A 217 -12.33 8.28 5.90
C PHE A 217 -12.75 7.03 6.72
N ILE A 218 -13.98 6.54 6.57
CA ILE A 218 -14.47 5.33 7.25
C ILE A 218 -14.21 4.11 6.36
N THR A 219 -12.93 3.77 6.17
CA THR A 219 -12.54 2.46 5.65
C THR A 219 -12.24 1.51 6.80
N ILE A 220 -12.40 0.20 6.61
CA ILE A 220 -12.11 -0.80 7.66
C ILE A 220 -10.68 -0.63 8.20
N PRO A 221 -9.63 -0.48 7.37
CA PRO A 221 -8.27 -0.23 7.86
C PRO A 221 -8.15 1.03 8.74
N THR A 222 -8.84 2.12 8.39
CA THR A 222 -8.79 3.37 9.18
C THR A 222 -9.51 3.24 10.52
N VAL A 223 -10.70 2.64 10.54
CA VAL A 223 -11.44 2.41 11.79
C VAL A 223 -10.63 1.51 12.71
N THR A 224 -10.02 0.46 12.18
CA THR A 224 -9.14 -0.43 12.93
C THR A 224 -7.88 0.27 13.43
N LEU A 225 -7.25 1.13 12.63
CA LEU A 225 -6.09 1.92 13.06
C LEU A 225 -6.44 2.86 14.22
N ILE A 226 -7.56 3.60 14.11
CA ILE A 226 -8.00 4.53 15.15
C ILE A 226 -8.34 3.77 16.43
N SER A 227 -9.09 2.66 16.35
CA SER A 227 -9.44 1.88 17.54
C SER A 227 -8.21 1.22 18.17
N ALA A 228 -7.28 0.69 17.37
CA ALA A 228 -6.02 0.12 17.85
C ALA A 228 -5.15 1.18 18.53
N LEU A 229 -5.09 2.40 17.98
CA LEU A 229 -4.34 3.50 18.58
C LEU A 229 -4.94 3.95 19.92
N VAL A 230 -6.27 4.03 20.02
CA VAL A 230 -6.96 4.32 21.29
C VAL A 230 -6.63 3.25 22.34
N ILE A 231 -6.66 1.97 21.96
CA ILE A 231 -6.30 0.86 22.85
C ILE A 231 -4.82 0.94 23.25
N ALA A 232 -3.92 1.24 22.32
CA ALA A 232 -2.48 1.30 22.57
C ALA A 232 -2.09 2.48 23.48
N ILE A 233 -2.78 3.62 23.38
CA ILE A 233 -2.49 4.81 24.20
C ILE A 233 -3.01 4.67 25.63
N ILE A 234 -4.16 4.02 25.85
CA ILE A 234 -4.76 3.88 27.19
C ILE A 234 -4.15 2.65 27.88
N PRO A 235 -3.30 2.80 28.91
CA PRO A 235 -2.55 1.67 29.49
C PRO A 235 -3.45 0.56 30.03
N GLN A 236 -4.60 0.93 30.60
CA GLN A 236 -5.59 -0.03 31.11
C GLN A 236 -6.22 -0.88 30.01
N LEU A 237 -6.47 -0.30 28.83
CA LEU A 237 -7.00 -1.03 27.69
C LEU A 237 -5.90 -1.89 27.07
N ARG A 238 -4.70 -1.34 26.90
CA ARG A 238 -3.54 -2.07 26.38
C ARG A 238 -3.21 -3.30 27.23
N ALA A 239 -3.30 -3.19 28.56
CA ALA A 239 -3.05 -4.27 29.50
C ALA A 239 -3.98 -5.49 29.33
N LEU A 240 -5.13 -5.33 28.66
CA LEU A 240 -5.99 -6.46 28.31
C LEU A 240 -5.39 -7.32 27.20
N PHE A 241 -4.62 -6.71 26.29
CA PHE A 241 -4.11 -7.35 25.08
C PHE A 241 -2.64 -7.76 25.19
N VAL A 242 -1.83 -6.97 25.89
CA VAL A 242 -0.39 -7.23 26.04
C VAL A 242 0.08 -6.98 27.46
N PRO A 243 1.16 -7.65 27.91
CA PRO A 243 1.75 -7.37 29.21
C PRO A 243 2.21 -5.91 29.28
N THR A 244 1.82 -5.19 30.33
CA THR A 244 2.23 -3.80 30.57
C THR A 244 2.80 -3.64 31.97
N THR A 245 3.82 -2.80 32.10
CA THR A 245 4.38 -2.44 33.41
C THR A 245 3.54 -1.33 34.03
N GLY A 246 3.08 -1.53 35.27
CA GLY A 246 2.39 -0.48 36.05
C GLY A 246 0.86 -0.57 36.09
N VAL A 247 0.24 -1.54 35.40
CA VAL A 247 -1.19 -1.83 35.53
C VAL A 247 -1.38 -3.25 36.04
N LYS A 248 -2.07 -3.40 37.18
CA LYS A 248 -2.43 -4.72 37.71
C LYS A 248 -3.69 -5.21 36.98
N MET A 249 -3.51 -6.13 36.04
CA MET A 249 -4.61 -6.77 35.30
C MET A 249 -4.71 -8.25 35.71
N PRO A 250 -5.92 -8.79 35.99
CA PRO A 250 -6.09 -10.22 36.20
C PRO A 250 -5.64 -11.00 34.97
N THR A 251 -4.82 -12.03 35.17
CA THR A 251 -4.39 -12.91 34.08
C THR A 251 -5.48 -13.91 33.73
N ALA A 252 -5.52 -14.33 32.46
CA ALA A 252 -6.32 -15.46 32.02
C ALA A 252 -5.79 -16.78 32.63
N PRO A 253 -6.54 -17.90 32.53
CA PRO A 253 -6.14 -19.21 33.07
C PRO A 253 -4.80 -19.75 32.53
N ASP A 254 -4.32 -19.23 31.40
CA ASP A 254 -3.04 -19.56 30.76
C ASP A 254 -1.88 -18.65 31.23
N GLY A 255 -2.13 -17.73 32.16
CA GLY A 255 -1.15 -16.78 32.68
C GLY A 255 -0.89 -15.58 31.77
N LYS A 256 -1.64 -15.41 30.68
CA LYS A 256 -1.48 -14.30 29.73
C LYS A 256 -2.51 -13.18 29.96
N PRO A 257 -2.37 -12.02 29.29
CA PRO A 257 -3.42 -11.00 29.29
C PRO A 257 -4.79 -11.55 28.85
N PRO A 258 -5.92 -11.06 29.42
CA PRO A 258 -7.25 -11.60 29.14
C PRO A 258 -7.64 -11.72 27.66
N LEU A 259 -7.18 -10.79 26.82
CA LEU A 259 -7.48 -10.69 25.39
C LEU A 259 -6.26 -11.00 24.51
N ASP A 260 -5.23 -11.65 25.05
CA ASP A 260 -4.03 -12.04 24.29
C ASP A 260 -4.37 -12.94 23.09
N PHE A 261 -5.41 -13.78 23.19
CA PHE A 261 -5.87 -14.62 22.08
C PHE A 261 -6.30 -13.80 20.85
N ILE A 262 -6.81 -12.56 21.03
CA ILE A 262 -7.16 -11.65 19.92
C ILE A 262 -5.88 -11.20 19.22
N ILE A 263 -4.83 -10.87 19.98
CA ILE A 263 -3.52 -10.52 19.42
C ILE A 263 -2.90 -11.71 18.70
N GLN A 264 -2.97 -12.92 19.26
CA GLN A 264 -2.46 -14.13 18.60
C GLN A 264 -3.18 -14.37 17.25
N PHE A 265 -4.51 -14.30 17.25
CA PHE A 265 -5.31 -14.46 16.04
C PHE A 265 -4.99 -13.38 15.00
N ALA A 266 -4.96 -12.11 15.42
CA ALA A 266 -4.69 -10.99 14.54
C ALA A 266 -3.24 -10.98 14.03
N SER A 267 -2.26 -11.40 14.83
CA SER A 267 -0.86 -11.50 14.40
C SER A 267 -0.68 -12.60 13.37
N TYR A 268 -1.31 -13.77 13.59
CA TYR A 268 -1.26 -14.89 12.66
C TYR A 268 -1.93 -14.53 11.31
N GLY A 269 -3.14 -13.98 11.35
CA GLY A 269 -3.85 -13.55 10.15
C GLY A 269 -3.20 -12.33 9.47
N GLY A 270 -2.66 -11.41 10.26
CA GLY A 270 -2.02 -10.19 9.78
C GLY A 270 -0.78 -10.45 8.94
N GLN A 271 0.05 -11.41 9.33
CA GLN A 271 1.25 -11.81 8.58
C GLN A 271 0.94 -12.37 7.18
N LEU A 272 -0.31 -12.78 6.91
CA LEU A 272 -0.72 -13.15 5.56
C LEU A 272 -0.85 -11.94 4.63
N SER A 273 -1.10 -10.73 5.14
CA SER A 273 -1.30 -9.55 4.29
C SER A 273 -0.08 -9.22 3.40
N PRO A 274 1.17 -9.12 3.93
CA PRO A 274 2.34 -8.91 3.10
C PRO A 274 2.62 -10.08 2.14
N VAL A 275 2.39 -11.32 2.59
CA VAL A 275 2.57 -12.53 1.77
C VAL A 275 1.62 -12.53 0.57
N MET A 276 0.35 -12.17 0.79
CA MET A 276 -0.63 -12.03 -0.28
C MET A 276 -0.26 -10.91 -1.24
N GLY A 277 0.33 -9.80 -0.75
CA GLY A 277 0.88 -8.75 -1.60
C GLY A 277 1.97 -9.27 -2.56
N ILE A 278 2.90 -10.09 -2.07
CA ILE A 278 3.96 -10.71 -2.89
C ILE A 278 3.38 -11.79 -3.83
N ALA A 279 2.42 -12.59 -3.37
CA ALA A 279 1.77 -13.59 -4.20
C ALA A 279 1.01 -12.95 -5.38
N MET A 280 0.28 -11.86 -5.11
CA MET A 280 -0.40 -11.07 -6.13
C MET A 280 0.59 -10.38 -7.08
N LEU A 281 1.72 -9.90 -6.55
CA LEU A 281 2.81 -9.38 -7.36
C LEU A 281 3.36 -10.46 -8.31
N GLY A 282 3.63 -11.68 -7.81
CA GLY A 282 4.06 -12.82 -8.64
C GLY A 282 3.03 -13.19 -9.72
N ALA A 283 1.74 -13.19 -9.38
CA ALA A 283 0.65 -13.43 -10.31
C ALA A 283 0.43 -12.29 -11.33
N ALA A 284 0.84 -11.06 -11.00
CA ALA A 284 0.88 -9.95 -11.94
C ALA A 284 2.09 -10.10 -12.87
N LEU A 285 3.28 -10.41 -12.33
CA LEU A 285 4.52 -10.65 -13.08
C LEU A 285 4.37 -11.79 -14.10
N SER A 286 3.69 -12.89 -13.75
CA SER A 286 3.45 -14.01 -14.67
C SER A 286 2.61 -13.63 -15.89
N ARG A 287 1.81 -12.56 -15.78
CA ARG A 287 0.99 -12.01 -16.86
C ARG A 287 1.66 -10.87 -17.61
N ILE A 288 2.83 -10.37 -17.16
CA ILE A 288 3.55 -9.31 -17.87
C ILE A 288 4.03 -9.86 -19.20
N ARG A 289 3.33 -9.49 -20.27
CA ARG A 289 3.95 -9.36 -21.59
C ARG A 289 4.71 -8.04 -21.59
N VAL A 290 6.00 -8.05 -21.93
CA VAL A 290 6.90 -6.88 -22.04
C VAL A 290 6.28 -5.69 -22.81
N ARG A 291 5.26 -5.95 -23.63
CA ARG A 291 4.45 -4.95 -24.35
C ARG A 291 3.56 -4.02 -23.48
N HIS A 292 3.31 -4.31 -22.20
CA HIS A 292 2.41 -3.48 -21.36
C HIS A 292 3.12 -2.35 -20.58
N LEU A 293 4.45 -2.29 -20.59
CA LEU A 293 5.16 -1.16 -19.99
C LEU A 293 5.18 0.02 -20.98
N PRO A 294 4.85 1.25 -20.54
CA PRO A 294 5.00 2.42 -21.40
C PRO A 294 6.43 2.54 -21.93
N LYS A 295 6.58 3.04 -23.17
CA LYS A 295 7.90 3.25 -23.77
C LYS A 295 8.73 4.17 -22.87
N GLY A 296 9.92 3.71 -22.50
CA GLY A 296 10.84 4.45 -21.63
C GLY A 296 10.58 4.32 -20.13
N PHE A 297 9.57 3.54 -19.69
CA PHE A 297 9.26 3.39 -18.25
C PHE A 297 10.43 2.83 -17.41
N TRP A 298 11.40 2.16 -18.05
CA TRP A 298 12.66 1.76 -17.41
C TRP A 298 13.40 2.94 -16.77
N MET A 299 13.26 4.16 -17.31
CA MET A 299 13.84 5.38 -16.72
C MET A 299 13.15 5.72 -15.40
N SER A 300 11.83 5.55 -15.29
CA SER A 300 11.10 5.72 -14.05
C SER A 300 11.54 4.71 -13.00
N ILE A 301 11.77 3.45 -13.41
CA ILE A 301 12.29 2.39 -12.54
C ILE A 301 13.68 2.75 -12.04
N ALA A 302 14.61 3.10 -12.94
CA ALA A 302 15.97 3.46 -12.59
C ALA A 302 16.01 4.70 -11.68
N ALA A 303 15.22 5.74 -12.00
CA ALA A 303 15.14 6.96 -11.21
C ALA A 303 14.57 6.70 -9.80
N THR A 304 13.53 5.86 -9.68
CA THR A 304 12.98 5.44 -8.39
C THR A 304 14.02 4.68 -7.58
N CYS A 305 14.70 3.70 -8.19
CA CYS A 305 15.73 2.91 -7.51
C CYS A 305 16.88 3.81 -7.02
N PHE A 306 17.35 4.72 -7.87
CA PHE A 306 18.41 5.67 -7.51
C PHE A 306 17.96 6.61 -6.39
N LEU A 307 16.83 7.31 -6.54
CA LEU A 307 16.38 8.28 -5.55
C LEU A 307 16.01 7.59 -4.23
N LYS A 308 15.23 6.52 -4.27
CA LYS A 308 14.70 5.89 -3.05
C LYS A 308 15.72 5.00 -2.34
N LEU A 309 16.54 4.23 -3.08
CA LEU A 309 17.44 3.23 -2.49
C LEU A 309 18.92 3.65 -2.45
N ILE A 310 19.29 4.78 -3.04
CA ILE A 310 20.65 5.35 -2.93
C ILE A 310 20.59 6.73 -2.26
N VAL A 311 19.80 7.66 -2.78
CA VAL A 311 19.68 9.00 -2.19
C VAL A 311 18.93 8.97 -0.86
N GLY A 312 17.85 8.18 -0.76
CA GLY A 312 17.05 8.00 0.46
C GLY A 312 17.86 7.63 1.71
N PRO A 313 18.72 6.59 1.67
CA PRO A 313 19.58 6.25 2.79
C PRO A 313 20.60 7.33 3.14
N ILE A 314 21.19 8.00 2.14
CA ILE A 314 22.13 9.10 2.36
C ILE A 314 21.42 10.24 3.11
N LEU A 315 20.21 10.60 2.68
CA LEU A 315 19.38 11.59 3.37
C LEU A 315 19.00 11.13 4.77
N GLY A 316 18.73 9.83 4.99
CA GLY A 316 18.49 9.26 6.31
C GLY A 316 19.70 9.41 7.25
N ILE A 317 20.91 9.17 6.74
CA ILE A 317 22.16 9.36 7.52
C ILE A 317 22.39 10.84 7.83
N VAL A 318 22.23 11.72 6.83
CA VAL A 318 22.33 13.19 7.02
C VAL A 318 21.29 13.69 8.02
N TRP A 319 20.08 13.14 7.96
CA TRP A 319 19.01 13.44 8.90
C TRP A 319 19.37 13.06 10.34
N ILE A 320 19.95 11.86 10.55
CA ILE A 320 20.44 11.46 11.87
C ILE A 320 21.53 12.41 12.35
N GLN A 321 22.51 12.74 11.51
CA GLN A 321 23.59 13.66 11.87
C GLN A 321 23.06 15.06 12.22
N GLY A 322 22.08 15.56 11.44
CA GLY A 322 21.40 16.82 11.73
C GLY A 322 20.65 16.78 13.06
N LEU A 323 19.93 15.69 13.33
CA LEU A 323 19.22 15.51 14.60
C LEU A 323 20.17 15.47 15.80
N LYS A 324 21.39 14.90 15.67
CA LYS A 324 22.39 14.88 16.76
C LYS A 324 22.84 16.27 17.22
N HIS A 325 22.65 17.30 16.39
CA HIS A 325 22.87 18.70 16.78
C HIS A 325 21.69 19.33 17.53
N THR A 326 20.63 18.57 17.78
CA THR A 326 19.40 19.01 18.46
C THR A 326 19.19 18.15 19.73
N PRO A 327 18.38 18.59 20.70
CA PRO A 327 18.06 17.77 21.87
C PRO A 327 17.11 16.59 21.57
N LEU A 328 16.77 16.34 20.30
CA LEU A 328 15.83 15.31 19.89
C LEU A 328 16.43 13.91 19.87
N ILE A 329 17.75 13.78 19.66
CA ILE A 329 18.45 12.50 19.68
C ILE A 329 19.80 12.66 20.37
N ASN A 330 20.11 11.72 21.24
CA ASN A 330 21.42 11.61 21.87
C ASN A 330 22.24 10.50 21.21
N ASP A 331 23.57 10.57 21.38
CA ASP A 331 24.49 9.59 20.80
C ASP A 331 24.30 8.17 21.34
N ASP A 332 23.76 8.00 22.54
CA ASP A 332 23.48 6.71 23.19
C ASP A 332 22.23 6.00 22.65
N GLN A 333 21.37 6.70 21.91
CA GLN A 333 20.14 6.14 21.34
C GLN A 333 20.41 5.37 20.03
N LEU A 334 21.36 4.43 20.08
CA LEU A 334 21.88 3.70 18.92
C LEU A 334 20.77 2.96 18.16
N MET A 335 19.78 2.40 18.86
CA MET A 335 18.69 1.66 18.22
C MET A 335 17.77 2.58 17.41
N MET A 336 17.51 3.79 17.90
CA MET A 336 16.74 4.80 17.17
C MET A 336 17.50 5.24 15.91
N GLN A 337 18.80 5.49 16.03
CA GLN A 337 19.67 5.83 14.90
C GLN A 337 19.67 4.70 13.85
N LEU A 338 19.77 3.43 14.27
CA LEU A 338 19.70 2.29 13.37
C LEU A 338 18.36 2.23 12.64
N VAL A 339 17.24 2.30 13.36
CA VAL A 339 15.88 2.22 12.78
C VAL A 339 15.66 3.35 11.77
N ILE A 340 16.07 4.58 12.09
CA ILE A 340 15.98 5.72 11.16
C ILE A 340 16.85 5.47 9.91
N ALA A 341 18.06 4.94 10.08
CA ALA A 341 18.98 4.70 8.97
C ALA A 341 18.45 3.64 8.00
N ILE A 342 18.02 2.48 8.52
CA ILE A 342 17.50 1.39 7.69
C ILE A 342 16.14 1.76 7.07
N THR A 343 15.33 2.58 7.73
CA THR A 343 14.08 3.12 7.18
C THR A 343 14.32 3.87 5.86
N GLY A 344 15.42 4.62 5.75
CA GLY A 344 15.80 5.30 4.51
C GLY A 344 16.14 4.37 3.35
N ALA A 345 16.44 3.09 3.62
CA ALA A 345 16.77 2.07 2.63
C ALA A 345 15.60 1.12 2.29
N MET A 346 14.41 1.38 2.83
CA MET A 346 13.26 0.50 2.62
C MET A 346 12.63 0.72 1.23
N PRO A 347 12.30 -0.36 0.50
CA PRO A 347 11.55 -0.29 -0.75
C PRO A 347 10.10 0.11 -0.47
N SER A 348 9.34 0.35 -1.53
CA SER A 348 7.92 0.67 -1.41
C SER A 348 7.13 -0.43 -0.70
N ALA A 349 6.07 -0.02 0.00
CA ALA A 349 5.17 -0.92 0.70
C ALA A 349 4.48 -1.88 -0.29
N THR A 350 4.50 -3.19 0.02
CA THR A 350 3.77 -4.20 -0.78
C THR A 350 2.26 -4.01 -0.70
N SER A 351 1.77 -3.24 0.28
CA SER A 351 0.37 -2.86 0.41
C SER A 351 -0.20 -2.19 -0.83
N GLN A 352 0.64 -1.49 -1.58
CA GLN A 352 0.25 -0.83 -2.81
C GLN A 352 -0.20 -1.82 -3.88
N VAL A 353 0.27 -3.08 -3.86
CA VAL A 353 -0.13 -4.10 -4.83
C VAL A 353 -1.62 -4.38 -4.73
N TYR A 354 -2.11 -4.76 -3.54
CA TYR A 354 -3.53 -5.09 -3.38
C TYR A 354 -4.44 -3.86 -3.45
N ILE A 355 -3.96 -2.68 -3.03
CA ILE A 355 -4.71 -1.42 -3.22
C ILE A 355 -4.85 -1.13 -4.71
N THR A 356 -3.78 -1.27 -5.48
CA THR A 356 -3.82 -1.02 -6.92
C THR A 356 -4.69 -2.08 -7.62
N THR A 357 -4.57 -3.37 -7.27
CA THR A 357 -5.44 -4.42 -7.83
C THR A 357 -6.92 -4.20 -7.52
N LEU A 358 -7.25 -3.58 -6.40
CA LEU A 358 -8.65 -3.29 -6.05
C LEU A 358 -9.31 -2.33 -7.05
N TYR A 359 -8.55 -1.35 -7.56
CA TYR A 359 -9.09 -0.30 -8.46
C TYR A 359 -8.71 -0.50 -9.92
N ALA A 360 -7.65 -1.25 -10.20
CA ALA A 360 -7.16 -1.49 -11.53
C ALA A 360 -8.08 -2.46 -12.30
N PRO A 361 -8.53 -2.09 -13.51
CA PRO A 361 -9.13 -3.04 -14.44
C PRO A 361 -8.19 -4.22 -14.77
N GLU A 362 -8.76 -5.35 -15.21
CA GLU A 362 -8.01 -6.62 -15.36
C GLU A 362 -6.78 -6.53 -16.31
N ASP A 363 -6.79 -5.58 -17.25
CA ASP A 363 -5.69 -5.32 -18.21
C ASP A 363 -4.98 -3.97 -18.04
N ALA A 364 -5.05 -3.38 -16.83
CA ALA A 364 -4.42 -2.09 -16.55
C ALA A 364 -2.87 -2.17 -16.60
N PRO A 365 -2.18 -1.37 -17.45
CA PRO A 365 -0.72 -1.37 -17.52
C PRO A 365 -0.05 -0.96 -16.20
N GLU A 366 -0.73 -0.18 -15.36
CA GLU A 366 -0.28 0.33 -14.06
C GLU A 366 0.05 -0.81 -13.08
N MET A 367 -0.67 -1.94 -13.16
CA MET A 367 -0.34 -3.13 -12.38
C MET A 367 1.01 -3.71 -12.80
N SER A 368 1.29 -3.74 -14.10
CA SER A 368 2.59 -4.19 -14.63
C SER A 368 3.70 -3.20 -14.27
N GLN A 369 3.39 -1.90 -14.30
CA GLN A 369 4.32 -0.83 -13.92
C GLN A 369 4.71 -0.91 -12.43
N LEU A 370 3.73 -1.01 -11.53
CA LEU A 370 3.97 -1.21 -10.10
C LEU A 370 4.76 -2.51 -9.87
N SER A 371 4.42 -3.58 -10.57
CA SER A 371 5.07 -4.87 -10.37
C SER A 371 6.54 -4.86 -10.78
N ALA A 372 6.85 -4.31 -11.95
CA ALA A 372 8.24 -4.13 -12.41
C ALA A 372 9.03 -3.20 -11.47
N MET A 373 8.38 -2.14 -10.98
CA MET A 373 8.95 -1.18 -10.05
C MET A 373 9.31 -1.82 -8.70
N LEU A 374 8.41 -2.61 -8.13
CA LEU A 374 8.68 -3.33 -6.88
C LEU A 374 9.76 -4.40 -7.09
N LEU A 375 9.71 -5.17 -8.18
CA LEU A 375 10.73 -6.19 -8.46
C LEU A 375 12.15 -5.58 -8.48
N ALA A 376 12.33 -4.47 -9.19
CA ALA A 376 13.63 -3.78 -9.25
C ALA A 376 14.08 -3.25 -7.89
N GLN A 377 13.16 -2.65 -7.12
CA GLN A 377 13.47 -2.14 -5.78
C GLN A 377 13.88 -3.25 -4.81
N TYR A 378 13.10 -4.33 -4.73
CA TYR A 378 13.40 -5.44 -3.83
C TYR A 378 14.68 -6.18 -4.25
N ALA A 379 14.96 -6.28 -5.55
CA ALA A 379 16.23 -6.82 -6.03
C ALA A 379 17.43 -5.94 -5.63
N LEU A 380 17.32 -4.61 -5.80
CA LEU A 380 18.41 -3.70 -5.44
C LEU A 380 18.60 -3.59 -3.93
N MET A 381 17.52 -3.69 -3.15
CA MET A 381 17.53 -3.67 -1.68
C MET A 381 18.48 -4.72 -1.09
N ILE A 382 18.59 -5.90 -1.72
CA ILE A 382 19.49 -6.98 -1.28
C ILE A 382 20.94 -6.49 -1.19
N LEU A 383 21.34 -5.54 -2.04
CA LEU A 383 22.68 -4.94 -2.04
C LEU A 383 22.73 -3.66 -1.20
N THR A 384 21.75 -2.77 -1.34
CA THR A 384 21.80 -1.45 -0.68
C THR A 384 21.61 -1.54 0.82
N LEU A 385 20.76 -2.44 1.31
CA LEU A 385 20.48 -2.55 2.74
C LEU A 385 21.70 -3.01 3.55
N PRO A 386 22.46 -4.06 3.16
CA PRO A 386 23.72 -4.38 3.84
C PRO A 386 24.72 -3.22 3.83
N ILE A 387 24.86 -2.50 2.72
CA ILE A 387 25.78 -1.36 2.61
C ILE A 387 25.40 -0.26 3.62
N VAL A 388 24.11 0.12 3.65
CA VAL A 388 23.61 1.15 4.57
C VAL A 388 23.77 0.71 6.02
N THR A 389 23.45 -0.55 6.31
CA THR A 389 23.59 -1.13 7.65
C THR A 389 25.05 -1.12 8.10
N SER A 390 25.98 -1.64 7.28
CA SER A 390 27.41 -1.65 7.59
C SER A 390 27.97 -0.24 7.73
N TYR A 391 27.58 0.70 6.87
CA TYR A 391 28.00 2.09 6.99
C TYR A 391 27.51 2.71 8.29
N THR A 392 26.23 2.46 8.65
CA THR A 392 25.65 2.95 9.91
C THR A 392 26.48 2.45 11.09
N PHE A 393 26.76 1.14 11.14
CA PHE A 393 27.62 0.56 12.18
C PHE A 393 29.02 1.18 12.26
N LEU A 394 29.64 1.49 11.13
CA LEU A 394 31.03 1.94 11.08
C LEU A 394 31.21 3.46 11.26
N LYS A 395 30.18 4.25 11.01
CA LYS A 395 30.29 5.72 10.87
C LYS A 395 29.23 6.52 11.62
N VAL A 396 28.13 5.91 12.04
CA VAL A 396 27.02 6.61 12.68
C VAL A 396 26.87 6.22 14.14
N ILE A 397 26.92 4.91 14.43
CA ILE A 397 26.73 4.34 15.77
C ILE A 397 28.02 3.73 16.35
N SER A 398 29.16 3.94 15.70
CA SER A 398 30.50 3.48 16.13
C SER A 398 31.10 4.32 17.24
#